data_AF-A0A2D7XHG3-F1
#
_entry.id   AF-A0A2D7XHG3-F1
#
_cell.length_a   1.000
_cell.length_b   1.000
_cell.length_c   1.000
_cell.angle_alpha   90.00
_cell.angle_beta   90.00
_cell.angle_gamma   90.00
#
_symmetry.space_group_name_H-M   'P 1'
#
loop_
_entity.id
_entity.type
_entity.pdbx_description
1 polymer ?
#
loop_
_entity_poly.entity_id
_entity_poly.type
_entity_poly.pdbx_seq_one_letter_code
_entity_poly.pdbx_strand_id
1 'polypeptide(L)' 'MKTLEKKGEKHYKKGGVEPVEYILGNNMGYLEGNVIKYVTRHKEKGGASDIKKAIHYLEMILESQYNEG' A
#
# COMPACT_ATOMS: atom_id res chain seq x y z
N MET A 1 28.59 -7.66 0.89
CA MET A 1 27.10 -7.67 0.96
C MET A 1 26.59 -6.72 -0.10
N LYS A 2 25.91 -7.20 -1.14
CA LYS A 2 25.41 -6.35 -2.24
C LYS A 2 24.26 -5.50 -1.68
N THR A 3 24.46 -4.19 -1.55
CA THR A 3 23.40 -3.24 -1.24
C THR A 3 22.37 -3.34 -2.36
N LEU A 4 21.11 -3.65 -2.03
CA LEU A 4 20.02 -3.61 -2.99
C LEU A 4 19.94 -2.17 -3.52
N GLU A 5 20.18 -1.98 -4.81
CA GLU A 5 20.04 -0.66 -5.44
C GLU A 5 18.63 -0.14 -5.16
N LYS A 6 18.51 1.07 -4.59
CA LYS A 6 17.24 1.81 -4.48
C LYS A 6 16.81 2.26 -5.88
N LYS A 7 16.41 1.33 -6.74
CA LYS A 7 15.76 1.62 -8.02
C LYS A 7 14.33 2.11 -7.73
N GLY A 8 14.18 3.42 -7.57
CA GLY A 8 12.88 4.02 -7.25
C GLY A 8 12.92 5.50 -6.87
N GLU A 9 13.87 6.28 -7.39
CA GLU A 9 13.98 7.70 -7.06
C GLU A 9 12.86 8.51 -7.73
N LYS A 10 11.69 8.49 -7.08
CA LYS A 10 10.55 9.44 -7.05
C LYS A 10 9.28 8.67 -6.68
N HIS A 11 9.31 7.95 -5.56
CA HIS A 11 8.09 7.37 -4.99
C HIS A 11 7.53 8.38 -3.98
N TYR A 12 6.27 8.79 -4.22
CA TYR A 12 5.32 9.57 -3.39
C TYR A 12 5.80 10.58 -2.32
N LYS A 13 6.99 11.19 -2.46
CA LYS A 13 7.56 12.23 -1.57
C LYS A 13 6.81 13.57 -1.49
N LYS A 14 5.49 13.58 -1.70
CA LYS A 14 4.63 14.70 -1.31
C LYS A 14 3.91 14.34 0.00
N GLY A 15 4.61 14.33 1.13
CA GLY A 15 3.91 14.30 2.43
C GLY A 15 4.53 13.57 3.61
N GLY A 16 5.84 13.34 3.66
CA GLY A 16 6.49 12.83 4.88
C GLY A 16 7.00 11.40 4.75
N VAL A 17 6.16 10.40 5.07
CA VAL A 17 6.57 8.99 5.22
C VAL A 17 6.32 8.20 3.94
N GLU A 18 7.30 7.43 3.49
CA GLU A 18 7.11 6.52 2.35
C GLU A 18 6.15 5.38 2.76
N PRO A 19 5.19 4.98 1.91
CA PRO A 19 4.27 3.89 2.22
C PRO A 19 4.96 2.61 2.70
N VAL A 20 6.09 2.25 2.09
CA VAL A 20 6.87 1.06 2.49
C VAL A 20 7.45 1.20 3.89
N GLU A 21 7.89 2.39 4.29
CA GLU A 21 8.43 2.66 5.62
C GLU A 21 7.32 2.55 6.67
N TYR A 22 6.13 3.08 6.39
CA TYR A 22 4.97 2.96 7.27
C TYR A 22 4.53 1.50 7.45
N ILE A 23 4.46 0.73 6.34
CA ILE A 23 4.06 -0.68 6.33
C ILE A 23 5.04 -1.52 7.17
N LEU A 24 6.34 -1.36 6.94
CA LEU A 24 7.37 -2.09 7.68
C LEU A 24 7.43 -1.66 9.15
N GLY A 25 7.34 -0.36 9.43
CA GLY A 25 7.37 0.18 10.79
C GLY A 25 6.21 -0.27 11.67
N ASN A 26 5.06 -0.62 11.07
CA ASN A 26 3.88 -1.13 11.77
C ASN A 26 3.67 -2.64 11.61
N ASN A 27 4.65 -3.38 11.06
CA ASN A 27 4.55 -4.83 10.79
C ASN A 27 3.27 -5.23 10.04
N MET A 28 2.83 -4.41 9.09
CA MET A 28 1.59 -4.65 8.35
C MET A 28 1.77 -5.82 7.37
N GLY A 29 0.71 -6.62 7.23
CA GLY A 29 0.66 -7.74 6.30
C GLY A 29 0.57 -7.31 4.85
N TYR A 30 0.56 -8.30 3.95
CA TYR A 30 0.49 -8.07 2.52
C TYR A 30 -0.79 -7.33 2.08
N LEU A 31 -1.94 -7.68 2.66
CA LEU A 31 -3.23 -7.09 2.29
C LEU A 31 -3.29 -5.63 2.74
N GLU A 32 -3.01 -5.36 4.01
CA GLU A 32 -3.02 -4.02 4.59
C GLU A 32 -1.96 -3.13 3.92
N GLY A 33 -0.78 -3.69 3.60
CA GLY A 33 0.25 -2.97 2.88
C GLY A 33 -0.16 -2.56 1.47
N ASN A 34 -0.95 -3.38 0.76
CA ASN A 34 -1.52 -3.00 -0.52
C ASN A 34 -2.55 -1.86 -0.38
N VAL A 35 -3.38 -1.89 0.65
CA VAL A 35 -4.32 -0.79 0.95
C VAL A 35 -3.56 0.52 1.10
N ILE A 36 -2.55 0.58 1.97
CA ILE A 36 -1.72 1.79 2.17
C ILE A 36 -1.08 2.24 0.87
N LYS A 37 -0.45 1.33 0.12
CA LYS A 37 0.18 1.63 -1.17
C LYS A 37 -0.79 2.32 -2.15
N TYR A 38 -2.00 1.78 -2.33
CA TYR A 38 -2.95 2.31 -3.30
C TYR A 38 -3.62 3.60 -2.82
N VAL A 39 -3.94 3.69 -1.52
CA VAL A 39 -4.49 4.92 -0.92
C VAL A 39 -3.48 6.06 -0.99
N THR A 40 -2.19 5.83 -0.81
CA THR A 40 -1.20 6.90 -0.98
C THR A 40 -0.97 7.26 -2.46
N ARG A 41 -1.05 6.29 -3.38
CA ARG A 41 -0.69 6.46 -4.79
C ARG A 41 -1.78 7.11 -5.66
N HIS A 42 -3.06 6.94 -5.32
CA HIS A 42 -4.15 7.20 -6.25
C HIS A 42 -4.14 8.61 -6.88
N LYS A 43 -3.82 9.66 -6.12
CA LYS A 43 -3.81 11.05 -6.63
C LYS A 43 -2.76 11.30 -7.71
N GLU A 44 -1.65 10.57 -7.69
CA GLU A 44 -0.49 10.80 -8.55
C GLU A 44 -0.42 9.85 -9.75
N LYS A 45 -1.11 8.69 -9.70
CA LYS A 45 -1.00 7.66 -10.76
C LYS A 45 -2.31 7.00 -11.15
N GLY A 46 -2.94 6.25 -10.23
CA GLY A 46 -4.00 5.33 -10.62
C GLY A 46 -5.43 5.84 -10.45
N GLY A 47 -5.62 7.02 -9.87
CA GLY A 47 -6.94 7.61 -9.63
C GLY A 47 -7.93 6.63 -9.01
N ALA A 48 -9.15 6.60 -9.53
CA ALA A 48 -10.19 5.68 -9.08
C ALA A 48 -9.82 4.19 -9.21
N SER A 49 -8.92 3.79 -10.13
CA SER A 49 -8.49 2.38 -10.26
C SER A 49 -7.72 1.92 -9.02
N ASP A 50 -6.91 2.78 -8.42
CA ASP A 50 -6.19 2.43 -7.20
C ASP A 50 -7.14 2.36 -5.99
N ILE A 51 -8.13 3.24 -5.91
CA ILE A 51 -9.17 3.15 -4.86
C ILE A 51 -9.94 1.83 -4.97
N LYS A 52 -10.34 1.41 -6.17
CA LYS A 52 -10.99 0.10 -6.38
C LYS A 52 -10.11 -1.07 -5.94
N LYS A 53 -8.80 -1.01 -6.18
CA LYS A 53 -7.85 -2.02 -5.67
C LYS A 53 -7.78 -2.01 -4.15
N ALA A 54 -7.72 -0.83 -3.53
CA ALA A 54 -7.73 -0.73 -2.07
C ALA A 54 -9.00 -1.34 -1.46
N ILE A 55 -10.17 -1.07 -2.05
CA ILE A 55 -11.45 -1.69 -1.64
C ILE A 55 -11.35 -3.22 -1.76
N HIS A 56 -10.87 -3.75 -2.88
CA HIS A 56 -10.72 -5.19 -3.05
C HIS A 56 -9.85 -5.84 -1.96
N TYR A 57 -8.73 -5.21 -1.58
CA TYR A 57 -7.90 -5.73 -0.48
C TYR A 57 -8.60 -5.63 0.89
N LEU A 58 -9.44 -4.63 1.11
CA LEU A 58 -10.26 -4.53 2.32
C LEU A 58 -11.35 -5.62 2.36
N GLU A 59 -11.99 -5.91 1.23
CA GLU A 59 -12.94 -7.03 1.10
C GLU A 59 -12.27 -8.37 1.43
N MET A 60 -11.05 -8.61 0.91
CA MET A 60 -10.28 -9.81 1.25
C MET A 60 -9.96 -9.92 2.75
N ILE A 61 -9.75 -8.78 3.45
CA ILE A 61 -9.50 -8.78 4.90
C ILE A 61 -10.79 -9.14 5.65
N LEU A 62 -11.93 -8.57 5.27
CA LEU A 62 -13.24 -8.91 5.84
C LEU A 62 -13.55 -10.40 5.68
N GLU A 63 -13.35 -10.95 4.48
CA GLU A 63 -13.62 -12.36 4.20
C GLU A 63 -12.71 -13.27 5.01
N SER A 64 -11.40 -12.99 5.01
CA SER A 64 -10.40 -13.89 5.61
C SER A 64 -10.26 -13.80 7.14
N GLN A 65 -10.53 -12.65 7.75
CA GLN A 65 -10.33 -12.43 9.19
C GLN A 65 -11.64 -12.36 9.97
N TYR A 66 -12.72 -11.94 9.32
CA TYR A 66 -14.00 -11.66 9.99
C TYR A 66 -15.14 -12.55 9.49
N ASN A 67 -14.93 -13.35 8.43
CA ASN A 67 -15.97 -14.13 7.74
C ASN A 67 -17.15 -13.24 7.28
N GLU A 68 -16.83 -12.02 6.84
CA GLU A 68 -17.79 -11.05 6.31
C GLU A 68 -17.51 -10.80 4.82
N GLY A 69 -18.54 -10.93 3.97
CA GLY A 69 -18.45 -10.76 2.52
C GLY A 69 -19.79 -10.43 1.88
#